data_AF-A0A9P7AJR9-F1
#
_entry.id   AF-A0A9P7AJR9-F1
#
_cell.length_a   1.000
_cell.length_b   1.000
_cell.length_c   1.000
_cell.angle_alpha   90.00
_cell.angle_beta   90.00
_cell.angle_gamma   90.00
#
_symmetry.space_group_name_H-M   'P 1'
#
loop_
_entity.id
_entity.type
_entity.pdbx_description
1 polymer ?
#
loop_
_entity_poly.entity_id
_entity_poly.type
_entity_poly.pdbx_seq_one_letter_code
_entity_poly.pdbx_strand_id
1 'polypeptide(L)'
;MNTQQITRIVTSIEHSDGQKMNVRQVIEISTSHHRKMTNQMTDLSPYNVHEERSAIPIGWSHTRRHESAATLPPRIALKQSNIESIDEYLYDVSHPKSANYDKHWTAGEIARKFSPSEESISAVRN
;
A
#
# COMPACT_ATOMS: atom_id res chain seq x y z
N MET A 1 -8.88 -28.78 -4.95
CA MET A 1 -9.37 -30.11 -4.51
C MET A 1 -10.35 -30.61 -5.56
N ASN A 2 -10.13 -31.81 -6.12
CA ASN A 2 -10.90 -32.37 -7.25
C ASN A 2 -12.38 -32.58 -6.87
N THR A 3 -13.27 -32.32 -7.83
CA THR A 3 -14.73 -32.51 -7.82
C THR A 3 -15.19 -33.82 -7.18
N GLN A 4 -14.41 -34.91 -7.26
CA GLN A 4 -14.75 -36.21 -6.64
C GLN A 4 -14.54 -36.27 -5.11
N GLN A 5 -13.73 -35.39 -4.51
CA GLN A 5 -13.55 -35.32 -3.05
C GLN A 5 -14.69 -34.55 -2.39
N ILE A 6 -15.26 -33.56 -3.09
CA ILE A 6 -16.36 -32.72 -2.60
C ILE A 6 -17.67 -33.52 -2.54
N THR A 7 -17.90 -34.44 -3.48
CA THR A 7 -19.08 -35.32 -3.49
C THR A 7 -19.16 -36.24 -2.27
N ARG A 8 -18.02 -36.66 -1.69
CA ARG A 8 -17.98 -37.58 -0.54
C ARG A 8 -18.32 -36.92 0.80
N ILE A 9 -18.08 -35.62 0.97
CA ILE A 9 -18.40 -34.94 2.24
C ILE A 9 -19.91 -34.66 2.35
N VAL A 10 -20.57 -34.39 1.22
CA VAL A 10 -22.00 -34.03 1.17
C VAL A 10 -22.92 -35.22 1.47
N THR A 11 -22.49 -36.47 1.25
CA THR A 11 -23.34 -37.66 1.51
C THR A 11 -23.37 -38.10 2.98
N SER A 12 -22.57 -37.50 3.87
CA SER A 12 -22.45 -37.96 5.26
C SER A 12 -23.25 -37.14 6.28
N ILE A 13 -24.02 -36.14 5.86
CA ILE A 13 -24.89 -35.31 6.72
C ILE A 13 -26.37 -35.55 6.36
N GLU A 14 -26.77 -36.82 6.25
CA GLU A 14 -28.17 -37.23 6.05
C GLU A 14 -28.63 -38.35 7.03
N HIS A 15 -28.26 -38.32 8.31
CA HIS A 15 -28.83 -39.26 9.28
C HIS A 15 -29.15 -38.66 10.66
N SER A 16 -29.84 -37.51 10.73
CA SER A 16 -30.47 -37.17 12.01
C SER A 16 -31.87 -36.55 11.99
N ASP A 17 -32.39 -35.94 10.92
CA ASP A 17 -33.73 -35.30 11.02
C ASP A 17 -34.65 -35.43 9.79
N GLY A 18 -34.39 -36.37 8.87
CA GLY A 18 -35.38 -36.82 7.88
C GLY A 18 -35.91 -35.79 6.86
N GLN A 19 -35.44 -34.54 6.88
CA GLN A 19 -35.86 -33.50 5.94
C GLN A 19 -34.87 -33.41 4.77
N LYS A 20 -35.32 -33.83 3.58
CA LYS A 20 -34.51 -33.78 2.36
C LYS A 20 -34.27 -32.32 1.93
N MET A 21 -33.03 -31.88 2.00
CA MET A 21 -32.62 -30.57 1.49
C MET A 21 -32.59 -30.60 -0.05
N ASN A 22 -33.18 -29.59 -0.70
CA ASN A 22 -33.17 -29.50 -2.17
C ASN A 22 -31.75 -29.21 -2.67
N VAL A 23 -31.32 -29.89 -3.75
CA VAL A 23 -30.03 -29.70 -4.43
C VAL A 23 -29.72 -28.21 -4.69
N ARG A 24 -30.74 -27.37 -4.95
CA ARG A 24 -30.58 -25.92 -5.12
C ARG A 24 -30.13 -25.19 -3.83
N GLN A 25 -30.65 -25.56 -2.67
CA GLN A 25 -30.27 -24.94 -1.38
C GLN A 25 -28.84 -25.33 -0.99
N VAL A 26 -28.41 -26.56 -1.29
CA VAL A 26 -27.04 -27.03 -1.02
C VAL A 26 -26.03 -26.28 -1.92
N ILE A 27 -26.39 -26.02 -3.18
CA ILE A 27 -25.57 -25.23 -4.10
C ILE A 27 -25.47 -23.78 -3.60
N GLU A 28 -26.57 -23.17 -3.12
CA GLU A 28 -26.59 -21.78 -2.64
C GLU A 28 -25.66 -21.56 -1.42
N ILE A 29 -25.66 -22.48 -0.45
CA ILE A 29 -24.81 -22.39 0.75
C ILE A 29 -23.32 -22.53 0.40
N SER A 30 -22.99 -23.44 -0.54
CA SER A 30 -21.63 -23.64 -1.05
C SER A 30 -21.13 -22.42 -1.84
N THR A 31 -22.01 -21.79 -2.60
CA THR A 31 -21.65 -20.63 -3.44
C THR A 31 -21.57 -19.33 -2.64
N SER A 32 -22.36 -19.19 -1.56
CA SER A 32 -22.33 -18.01 -0.68
C SER A 32 -21.02 -17.93 0.15
N HIS A 33 -20.42 -19.08 0.49
CA HIS A 33 -19.11 -19.11 1.14
C HIS A 33 -17.93 -18.99 0.17
N HIS A 34 -18.09 -19.35 -1.12
CA HIS A 34 -17.04 -19.18 -2.13
C HIS A 34 -17.01 -17.78 -2.78
N ARG A 35 -18.12 -17.03 -2.79
CA ARG A 35 -18.15 -15.65 -3.33
C ARG A 35 -17.65 -14.57 -2.34
N LYS A 36 -17.04 -14.96 -1.22
CA LYS A 36 -16.36 -14.02 -0.31
C LYS A 36 -14.84 -14.25 -0.19
N MET A 37 -14.30 -15.26 -0.87
CA MET A 37 -12.89 -15.67 -0.75
C MET A 37 -12.05 -15.39 -2.01
N THR A 38 -12.60 -14.76 -3.06
CA THR A 38 -11.83 -14.40 -4.27
C THR A 38 -11.43 -12.93 -4.33
N ASN A 39 -11.55 -12.20 -3.22
CA ASN A 39 -11.21 -10.78 -3.17
C ASN A 39 -10.20 -10.47 -2.07
N GLN A 40 -9.13 -11.27 -2.00
CA GLN A 40 -7.83 -10.95 -1.37
C GLN A 40 -6.84 -11.81 -2.19
N MET A 41 -5.89 -11.28 -2.96
CA MET A 41 -4.75 -10.53 -2.45
C MET A 41 -3.95 -9.98 -3.64
N THR A 42 -4.25 -8.75 -4.03
CA THR A 42 -3.23 -7.79 -4.47
C THR A 42 -3.57 -6.51 -3.74
N ASP A 43 -3.15 -6.41 -2.49
CA ASP A 43 -3.08 -5.14 -1.76
C ASP A 43 -1.91 -4.32 -2.34
N LEU A 44 -1.95 -4.09 -3.64
CA LEU A 44 -1.13 -3.05 -4.25
C LEU A 44 -1.96 -1.80 -4.04
N SER A 45 -1.53 -0.95 -3.11
CA SER A 45 -2.03 0.41 -3.01
C SER A 45 -2.12 0.97 -4.44
N PRO A 46 -3.25 1.58 -4.84
CA PRO A 46 -3.40 2.06 -6.20
C PRO A 46 -2.21 2.95 -6.56
N TYR A 47 -1.65 2.76 -7.76
CA TYR A 47 -0.62 3.65 -8.27
C TYR A 47 -1.22 5.06 -8.37
N ASN A 48 -0.78 5.94 -7.48
CA ASN A 48 -1.24 7.33 -7.42
C ASN A 48 -0.09 8.23 -7.88
N VAL A 49 -0.27 8.87 -9.03
CA VAL A 49 0.66 9.89 -9.52
C VAL A 49 0.38 11.18 -8.76
N HIS A 50 1.34 11.64 -7.96
CA HIS A 50 1.26 12.94 -7.29
C HIS A 50 1.53 14.09 -8.26
N GLU A 51 2.58 13.94 -9.06
CA GLU A 51 2.98 14.91 -10.07
C GLU A 51 3.79 14.19 -11.16
N GLU A 52 3.56 14.57 -12.41
CA GLU A 52 4.33 14.09 -13.56
C GLU A 52 4.61 15.27 -14.49
N ARG A 53 5.83 15.32 -15.02
CA ARG A 53 6.15 16.25 -16.10
C ARG A 53 5.71 15.65 -17.43
N SER A 54 4.59 16.15 -17.97
CA SER A 54 4.01 15.67 -19.24
C SER A 54 4.63 16.27 -20.50
N ALA A 55 5.32 17.40 -20.40
CA ALA A 55 5.88 18.11 -21.56
C ALA A 55 7.42 18.08 -21.60
N ILE A 56 7.94 17.86 -22.81
CA ILE A 56 9.36 18.01 -23.12
C ILE A 56 9.68 19.51 -23.20
N PRO A 57 10.67 20.03 -22.44
CA PRO A 57 11.01 21.45 -22.47
C PRO A 57 11.49 21.91 -23.86
N ILE A 58 11.28 23.20 -24.16
CA ILE A 58 11.75 23.80 -25.42
C ILE A 58 13.27 23.62 -25.55
N GLY A 59 13.72 23.26 -26.75
CA GLY A 59 15.14 22.99 -27.05
C GLY A 59 15.57 21.55 -26.77
N TRP A 60 14.69 20.71 -26.23
CA TRP A 60 14.95 19.28 -26.05
C TRP A 60 14.29 18.47 -27.16
N SER A 61 15.06 17.55 -27.75
CA SER A 61 14.57 16.56 -28.71
C SER A 61 15.13 15.18 -28.35
N HIS A 62 14.36 14.13 -28.64
CA HIS A 62 14.81 12.76 -28.46
C HIS A 62 15.86 12.43 -29.53
N THR A 63 17.12 12.24 -29.12
CA THR A 63 18.24 12.00 -30.04
C THR A 63 18.45 10.51 -30.31
N ARG A 64 18.48 9.69 -29.25
CA ARG A 64 18.67 8.24 -29.32
C ARG A 64 18.18 7.57 -28.05
N ARG A 65 17.98 6.25 -28.16
CA ARG A 65 17.82 5.38 -26.99
C ARG A 65 19.08 5.45 -26.12
N HIS A 66 18.87 5.52 -24.80
CA HIS A 66 19.96 5.41 -23.84
C HIS A 66 20.63 4.04 -23.92
N GLU A 67 21.94 3.98 -23.68
CA GLU A 67 22.66 2.70 -23.67
C GLU A 67 22.07 1.76 -22.62
N SER A 68 21.86 0.50 -23.00
CA SER A 68 21.29 -0.51 -22.10
C SER A 68 22.20 -0.83 -20.92
N ALA A 69 23.51 -0.69 -21.10
CA ALA A 69 24.52 -0.96 -20.08
C ALA A 69 24.84 0.24 -19.18
N ALA A 70 24.25 1.41 -19.42
CA ALA A 70 24.58 2.59 -18.65
C ALA A 70 23.86 2.61 -17.29
N THR A 71 24.61 2.91 -16.23
CA THR A 71 24.10 3.00 -14.86
C THR A 71 23.48 4.37 -14.60
N LEU A 72 22.20 4.39 -14.23
CA LEU A 72 21.53 5.58 -13.74
C LEU A 72 21.41 5.48 -12.21
N PRO A 73 21.84 6.51 -11.44
CA PRO A 73 21.62 6.55 -10.00
C PRO A 73 20.29 7.28 -9.68
N PRO A 74 19.14 6.58 -9.58
CA PRO A 74 17.89 7.21 -9.20
C PRO A 74 17.94 7.70 -7.76
N ARG A 75 17.22 8.78 -7.48
CA ARG A 75 16.93 9.24 -6.12
C ARG A 75 15.45 9.01 -5.87
N ILE A 76 15.15 8.19 -4.87
CA ILE A 76 13.78 7.85 -4.47
C ILE A 76 13.51 8.56 -3.14
N ALA A 77 12.54 9.47 -3.15
CA ALA A 77 12.06 10.11 -1.93
C ALA A 77 11.01 9.20 -1.28
N LEU A 78 11.20 8.87 0.01
CA LEU A 78 10.26 8.07 0.77
C LEU A 78 9.28 8.97 1.53
N LYS A 79 8.12 8.42 1.90
CA LYS A 79 7.13 9.13 2.72
C LYS A 79 7.75 9.51 4.07
N GLN A 80 7.74 10.80 4.38
CA GLN A 80 8.21 11.34 5.64
C GLN A 80 7.17 11.12 6.75
N SER A 81 7.63 10.89 7.98
CA SER A 81 6.77 10.78 9.16
C SER A 81 6.48 12.15 9.79
N ASN A 82 5.40 12.26 10.55
CA ASN A 82 5.03 13.46 11.33
C ASN A 82 4.74 14.72 10.49
N ILE A 83 4.44 14.57 9.21
CA ILE A 83 4.13 15.71 8.31
C ILE A 83 2.82 16.38 8.73
N GLU A 84 1.88 15.62 9.26
CA GLU A 84 0.61 16.09 9.82
C GLU A 84 0.78 17.09 10.99
N SER A 85 1.90 17.03 11.71
CA SER A 85 2.21 17.93 12.84
C SER A 85 3.23 19.00 12.48
N ILE A 86 3.57 19.17 11.19
CA ILE A 86 4.60 20.12 10.78
C ILE A 86 4.26 21.56 11.19
N ASP A 87 2.99 21.93 11.12
CA ASP A 87 2.51 23.25 11.50
C ASP A 87 2.73 23.50 12.99
N GLU A 88 2.44 22.51 13.85
CA GLU A 88 2.66 22.61 15.29
C GLU A 88 4.15 22.83 15.62
N TYR A 89 5.03 22.05 14.99
CA TYR A 89 6.48 22.19 15.19
C TYR A 89 7.01 23.54 14.70
N LEU A 90 6.51 24.01 13.55
CA LEU A 90 6.90 25.30 13.01
C LEU A 90 6.41 26.44 13.91
N TYR A 91 5.17 26.38 14.39
CA TYR A 91 4.63 27.38 15.32
C TYR A 91 5.39 27.39 16.66
N ASP A 92 5.78 26.23 17.18
CA ASP A 92 6.49 26.14 18.45
C ASP A 92 7.82 26.90 18.44
N VAL A 93 8.58 26.86 17.35
CA VAL A 93 9.88 27.55 17.27
C VAL A 93 9.78 28.98 16.75
N SER A 94 8.69 29.34 16.04
CA SER A 94 8.55 30.64 15.38
C SER A 94 7.61 31.62 16.08
N HIS A 95 6.76 31.15 16.99
CA HIS A 95 5.80 32.02 17.66
C HIS A 95 6.40 32.70 18.91
N PRO A 96 6.34 34.05 19.04
CA PRO A 96 7.02 34.78 20.12
C PRO A 96 6.48 34.49 21.53
N LYS A 97 5.29 33.87 21.64
CA LYS A 97 4.73 33.42 22.93
C LYS A 97 5.11 31.98 23.28
N SER A 98 5.75 31.24 22.37
CA SER A 98 6.21 29.89 22.70
C SER A 98 7.45 29.96 23.61
N ALA A 99 7.52 29.02 24.54
CA ALA A 99 8.72 28.79 25.34
C ALA A 99 9.93 28.33 24.48
N ASN A 100 9.68 27.86 23.26
CA ASN A 100 10.70 27.42 22.31
C ASN A 100 10.97 28.42 21.18
N TYR A 101 10.45 29.64 21.28
CA TYR A 101 10.76 30.70 20.32
C TYR A 101 12.26 30.87 20.13
N ASP A 102 12.69 30.99 18.87
CA ASP A 102 14.08 31.14 18.41
C ASP A 102 14.97 29.89 18.65
N LYS A 103 14.44 28.82 19.24
CA LYS A 103 15.14 27.53 19.42
C LYS A 103 14.93 26.63 18.20
N HIS A 104 15.42 27.09 17.05
CA HIS A 104 15.34 26.35 15.80
C HIS A 104 16.07 25.01 15.88
N TRP A 105 15.54 24.02 15.17
CA TRP A 105 16.14 22.69 15.09
C TRP A 105 17.36 22.68 14.18
N THR A 106 18.34 21.88 14.57
CA THR A 106 19.46 21.51 13.70
C THR A 106 18.96 20.62 12.56
N ALA A 107 19.74 20.56 11.47
CA ALA A 107 19.44 19.67 10.34
C ALA A 107 19.30 18.19 10.78
N GLY A 108 20.08 17.76 11.78
CA GLY A 108 19.99 16.40 12.33
C GLY A 108 18.71 16.14 13.11
N GLU A 109 18.20 17.13 13.84
CA GLU A 109 16.90 17.03 14.53
C GLU A 109 15.75 16.95 13.55
N ILE A 110 15.76 17.77 12.50
CA ILE A 110 14.79 17.71 11.40
C ILE A 110 14.84 16.34 10.74
N ALA A 111 16.04 15.87 10.35
CA ALA A 111 16.21 14.58 9.68
C ALA A 111 15.69 13.42 10.54
N ARG A 112 15.96 13.42 11.85
CA ARG A 112 15.44 12.39 12.76
C ARG A 112 13.93 12.48 12.91
N LYS A 113 13.38 13.69 13.09
CA LYS A 113 11.96 13.88 13.35
C LYS A 113 11.09 13.51 12.16
N PHE A 114 11.55 13.82 10.94
CA PHE A 114 10.79 13.58 9.71
C PHE A 114 11.30 12.37 8.90
N SER A 115 12.15 11.53 9.51
CA SER A 115 12.66 10.32 8.87
C SER A 115 11.49 9.41 8.46
N PRO A 116 11.55 8.76 7.29
CA PRO A 116 10.66 7.66 6.95
C PRO A 116 10.72 6.53 8.00
N SER A 117 9.67 5.69 8.04
CA SER A 117 9.68 4.50 8.89
C SER A 117 10.71 3.47 8.42
N GLU A 118 11.24 2.68 9.35
CA GLU A 118 12.15 1.57 9.03
C GLU A 118 11.53 0.57 8.04
N GLU A 119 10.22 0.32 8.19
CA GLU A 119 9.46 -0.48 7.23
C GLU A 119 9.55 0.10 5.81
N SER A 120 9.31 1.41 5.64
CA SER A 120 9.38 2.09 4.34
C SER A 120 10.78 2.04 3.74
N ILE A 121 11.81 2.19 4.58
CA ILE A 121 13.22 2.10 4.16
C ILE A 121 13.54 0.67 3.70
N SER A 122 13.12 -0.33 4.48
CA SER A 122 13.36 -1.75 4.19
C SER A 122 12.67 -2.18 2.89
N ALA A 123 11.47 -1.68 2.62
CA ALA A 123 10.69 -2.03 1.43
C ALA A 123 11.37 -1.62 0.11
N VAL A 124 12.18 -0.56 0.11
CA VAL A 124 12.88 -0.06 -1.09
C VAL A 124 14.30 -0.62 -1.23
N ARG A 125 14.90 -1.11 -0.13
CA ARG A 125 16.28 -1.63 -0.14
C ARG A 125 16.38 -3.08 -0.63
N ASN A 126 15.31 -3.86 -0.48
CA ASN A 126 15.30 -5.31 -0.70
C ASN A 126 15.36 -5.73 -2.17
#